data_AF-A0A529K9L3-F1
#
_entry.id   AF-A0A529K9L3-F1
#
_cell.length_a   1.000
_cell.length_b   1.000
_cell.length_c   1.000
_cell.angle_alpha   90.00
_cell.angle_beta   90.00
_cell.angle_gamma   90.00
#
_symmetry.space_group_name_H-M   'P 1'
#
loop_
_entity.id
_entity.type
_entity.pdbx_description
1 polymer ?
#
loop_
_entity_poly.entity_id
_entity_poly.type
_entity_poly.pdbx_seq_one_letter_code
_entity_poly.pdbx_strand_id
1 'polypeptide(L)'
;MGAATPIIMGLDSGVVCLTLMTQYLRQPADPDAIRHDLGLGERTADRVDIVRAAKRLKLKAKTVRPSPKRLDRLPLPVIIEKVDGSFALLAALSAGKVLLQD
;
A
#
# COMPACT_ATOMS: atom_id res chain seq x y z
N MET A 1 -20.31 -1.75 4.95
CA MET A 1 -20.31 -3.12 4.41
C MET A 1 -18.99 -3.34 3.72
N GLY A 2 -18.03 -3.94 4.43
CA GLY A 2 -16.73 -4.33 3.87
C GLY A 2 -16.91 -5.63 3.12
N ALA A 3 -16.69 -5.61 1.82
CA ALA A 3 -16.55 -6.84 1.05
C ALA A 3 -15.23 -7.48 1.49
N ALA A 4 -15.31 -8.64 2.12
CA ALA A 4 -14.15 -9.50 2.31
C ALA A 4 -13.78 -10.05 0.93
N THR A 5 -12.81 -9.41 0.27
CA THR A 5 -12.26 -9.91 -0.99
C THR A 5 -11.57 -11.25 -0.71
N PRO A 6 -11.99 -12.34 -1.37
CA PRO A 6 -11.44 -13.66 -1.08
C PRO A 6 -9.95 -13.70 -1.44
N ILE A 7 -9.16 -14.25 -0.54
CA ILE A 7 -7.73 -14.47 -0.70
C ILE A 7 -7.54 -15.64 -1.68
N ILE A 8 -7.54 -15.36 -2.98
CA ILE A 8 -7.19 -16.37 -4.00
C ILE A 8 -5.67 -16.32 -4.15
N MET A 9 -4.97 -17.26 -3.51
CA MET A 9 -3.49 -17.37 -3.45
C MET A 9 -2.76 -16.29 -2.62
N GLY A 10 -3.25 -16.04 -1.41
CA GLY A 10 -2.44 -15.77 -0.21
C GLY A 10 -1.80 -14.40 0.00
N LEU A 11 -1.73 -13.52 -0.99
CA LEU A 11 -0.99 -12.26 -0.85
C LEU A 11 -1.91 -11.06 -0.58
N ASP A 12 -1.70 -10.45 0.58
CA ASP A 12 -2.34 -9.19 0.95
C ASP A 12 -1.66 -8.03 0.20
N SER A 13 -2.34 -7.50 -0.83
CA SER A 13 -1.82 -6.40 -1.65
C SER A 13 -1.37 -5.17 -0.85
N GLY A 14 -2.02 -4.87 0.28
CA GLY A 14 -1.63 -3.77 1.16
C GLY A 14 -0.29 -4.04 1.86
N VAL A 15 -0.11 -5.26 2.37
CA VAL A 15 1.14 -5.71 2.99
C VAL A 15 2.26 -5.78 1.96
N VAL A 16 2.01 -6.34 0.78
CA VAL A 16 2.98 -6.41 -0.33
C VAL A 16 3.45 -5.01 -0.72
N CYS A 17 2.52 -4.07 -0.92
CA CYS A 17 2.86 -2.67 -1.24
C CYS A 17 3.71 -2.01 -0.16
N LEU A 18 3.42 -2.29 1.12
CA LEU A 18 4.21 -1.82 2.25
C LEU A 18 5.62 -2.38 2.23
N THR A 19 5.77 -3.69 2.04
CA THR A 19 7.07 -4.36 1.91
C THR A 19 7.88 -3.83 0.73
N LEU A 20 7.25 -3.53 -0.40
CA LEU A 20 7.93 -2.88 -1.54
C LEU A 20 8.36 -1.46 -1.21
N MET A 21 7.50 -0.67 -0.56
CA MET A 21 7.82 0.69 -0.12
C MET A 21 9.01 0.71 0.85
N THR A 22 9.05 -0.23 1.79
CA THR A 22 10.11 -0.26 2.80
C THR A 22 11.45 -0.70 2.20
N GLN A 23 11.43 -1.62 1.23
CA GLN A 23 12.61 -1.95 0.41
C GLN A 23 13.13 -0.74 -0.37
N TYR A 24 12.24 0.04 -0.99
CA TYR A 24 12.61 1.28 -1.68
C TYR A 24 13.29 2.28 -0.73
N LEU A 25 12.79 2.40 0.51
CA LEU A 25 13.37 3.24 1.55
C LEU A 25 14.63 2.62 2.21
N ARG A 26 15.15 1.50 1.68
CA ARG A 26 16.30 0.76 2.21
C ARG A 26 16.12 0.27 3.66
N GLN A 27 14.88 -0.01 4.04
CA GLN A 27 14.49 -0.56 5.33
C GLN A 27 13.69 -1.84 5.08
N PRO A 28 14.32 -2.97 4.71
CA PRO A 28 13.59 -4.20 4.42
C PRO A 28 12.71 -4.61 5.60
N ALA A 29 11.47 -5.00 5.29
CA ALA A 29 10.51 -5.44 6.28
C ALA A 29 9.87 -6.75 5.80
N ASP A 30 9.73 -7.70 6.71
CA ASP A 30 9.12 -8.99 6.43
C ASP A 30 7.58 -8.84 6.34
N PRO A 31 6.94 -9.23 5.21
CA PRO A 31 5.49 -9.16 5.06
C PRO A 31 4.74 -9.96 6.14
N ASP A 32 5.24 -11.11 6.58
CA ASP A 32 4.60 -11.91 7.63
C ASP A 32 4.65 -11.19 8.98
N ALA A 33 5.78 -10.54 9.28
CA ALA A 33 5.92 -9.71 10.48
C ALA A 33 4.96 -8.51 10.47
N ILE A 34 4.79 -7.84 9.32
CA ILE A 34 3.82 -6.74 9.16
C ILE A 34 2.39 -7.25 9.38
N ARG A 35 2.03 -8.39 8.77
CA ARG A 35 0.69 -9.00 8.91
C ARG A 35 0.39 -9.36 10.36
N HIS A 36 1.34 -10.00 11.03
CA HIS A 36 1.24 -10.38 12.44
C HIS A 36 1.10 -9.16 13.35
N ASP A 37 1.97 -8.15 13.18
CA ASP A 37 1.95 -6.92 13.98
C ASP A 37 0.61 -6.18 13.82
N LEU A 38 0.07 -6.11 12.59
CA LEU A 38 -1.24 -5.54 12.31
C LEU A 38 -2.42 -6.34 12.88
N GLY A 39 -2.22 -7.58 13.31
CA GLY A 39 -3.27 -8.45 13.81
C GLY A 39 -4.32 -8.78 12.75
N LEU A 40 -3.88 -9.01 11.51
CA LEU A 40 -4.79 -9.23 10.38
C LEU A 40 -5.44 -10.62 10.42
N GLY A 41 -4.83 -11.65 11.01
CA GLY A 41 -5.40 -13.00 10.95
C GLY A 41 -5.71 -13.40 9.50
N GLU A 42 -6.98 -13.67 9.19
CA GLU A 42 -7.46 -14.03 7.83
C GLU A 42 -7.95 -12.84 6.99
N ARG A 43 -8.04 -11.61 7.55
CA ARG A 43 -8.44 -10.43 6.76
C ARG A 43 -7.26 -9.85 5.98
N THR A 44 -7.58 -9.09 4.95
CA THR A 44 -6.60 -8.23 4.26
C THR A 44 -6.50 -6.86 4.94
N ALA A 45 -5.37 -6.20 4.76
CA ALA A 45 -5.10 -4.86 5.25
C ALA A 45 -6.01 -3.86 4.53
N ASP A 46 -6.65 -2.99 5.30
CA ASP A 46 -7.33 -1.82 4.76
C ASP A 46 -6.42 -0.58 4.76
N ARG A 47 -6.93 0.54 4.27
CA ARG A 47 -6.17 1.81 4.22
C ARG A 47 -5.70 2.30 5.61
N VAL A 48 -6.44 1.98 6.67
CA VAL A 48 -6.12 2.39 8.05
C VAL A 48 -4.99 1.51 8.57
N ASP A 49 -5.06 0.20 8.31
CA ASP A 49 -3.98 -0.74 8.63
C ASP A 49 -2.68 -0.36 7.93
N ILE A 50 -2.72 0.01 6.65
CA ILE A 50 -1.53 0.42 5.90
C ILE A 50 -0.85 1.63 6.56
N VAL A 51 -1.63 2.66 6.92
CA VAL A 51 -1.07 3.84 7.60
C VAL A 51 -0.56 3.48 9.00
N ARG A 52 -1.21 2.56 9.70
CA ARG A 52 -0.77 2.08 11.01
C ARG A 52 0.56 1.31 10.92
N ALA A 53 0.68 0.37 9.99
CA ALA A 53 1.92 -0.37 9.74
C ALA A 53 3.06 0.57 9.36
N ALA A 54 2.84 1.50 8.44
CA ALA A 54 3.85 2.49 8.05
C ALA A 54 4.35 3.30 9.26
N LYS A 55 3.45 3.75 10.14
CA LYS A 55 3.82 4.47 11.38
C LYS A 55 4.64 3.60 12.34
N ARG A 56 4.29 2.32 12.49
CA ARG A 56 5.05 1.37 13.33
C ARG A 56 6.45 1.09 12.78
N LEU A 57 6.58 1.07 11.46
CA LEU A 57 7.86 1.03 10.75
C LEU A 57 8.61 2.38 10.78
N LYS A 58 8.13 3.36 11.56
CA LYS A 58 8.69 4.72 11.71
C LYS A 58 8.67 5.56 10.42
N LEU A 59 7.79 5.21 9.48
CA LEU A 59 7.59 5.98 8.25
C LEU A 59 6.55 7.09 8.44
N LYS A 60 6.71 8.19 7.68
CA LYS A 60 5.70 9.24 7.60
C LYS A 60 4.65 8.86 6.55
N ALA A 61 3.47 8.43 7.01
CA ALA A 61 2.37 8.06 6.13
C ALA A 61 1.08 8.82 6.45
N LYS A 62 0.33 9.16 5.39
CA LYS A 62 -1.01 9.76 5.47
C LYS A 62 -1.86 9.31 4.28
N THR A 63 -3.15 9.09 4.52
CA THR A 63 -4.12 8.92 3.44
C THR A 63 -4.48 10.30 2.88
N VAL A 64 -4.41 10.45 1.56
CA VAL A 64 -4.83 11.67 0.86
C VAL A 64 -5.67 11.30 -0.35
N ARG A 65 -6.61 12.17 -0.73
CA ARG A 65 -7.38 12.08 -1.97
C ARG A 65 -6.94 13.24 -2.88
N PRO A 66 -5.86 13.07 -3.66
CA PRO A 66 -5.36 14.14 -4.51
C PRO A 66 -6.34 14.38 -5.67
N SER A 67 -6.52 15.65 -6.04
CA SER A 67 -7.17 16.00 -7.31
C SER A 67 -6.31 15.52 -8.49
N PRO A 68 -6.90 15.19 -9.66
CA PRO A 68 -6.14 14.75 -10.85
C PRO A 68 -4.96 15.67 -11.22
N LYS A 69 -5.14 17.00 -11.06
CA LYS A 69 -4.12 18.04 -11.32
C LYS A 69 -2.91 18.03 -10.38
N ARG A 70 -2.91 17.20 -9.34
CA ARG A 70 -1.83 17.11 -8.32
C ARG A 70 -1.15 15.74 -8.33
N LEU A 71 -1.60 14.82 -9.19
CA LEU A 71 -1.08 13.46 -9.24
C LEU A 71 0.41 13.46 -9.64
N ASP A 72 0.75 14.31 -10.60
CA ASP A 72 2.11 14.62 -11.08
C ASP A 72 3.05 15.21 -10.01
N ARG A 73 2.49 15.82 -8.97
CA ARG A 73 3.24 16.43 -7.85
C ARG A 73 3.37 15.53 -6.63
N LEU A 74 2.89 14.29 -6.72
CA LEU A 74 3.02 13.35 -5.60
C LEU A 74 4.49 12.93 -5.44
N PRO A 75 4.97 12.78 -4.20
CA PRO A 75 6.29 12.21 -3.94
C PRO A 75 6.24 10.71 -4.24
N LEU A 76 6.72 10.32 -5.42
CA LEU A 76 6.76 8.90 -5.82
C LEU A 76 7.91 8.16 -5.14
N PRO A 77 7.76 6.85 -4.84
CA PRO A 77 6.56 6.03 -5.05
C PRO A 77 5.44 6.32 -4.04
N VAL A 78 4.18 6.03 -4.39
CA VAL A 78 3.01 6.13 -3.48
C VAL A 78 2.15 4.87 -3.53
N ILE A 79 1.56 4.49 -2.40
CA ILE A 79 0.57 3.40 -2.36
C ILE A 79 -0.80 3.98 -2.71
N ILE A 80 -1.51 3.32 -3.64
CA ILE A 80 -2.85 3.68 -4.08
C ILE A 80 -3.85 2.56 -3.75
N GLU A 81 -5.07 2.95 -3.40
CA GLU A 81 -6.23 2.05 -3.20
C GLU A 81 -7.01 1.99 -4.53
N LYS A 82 -7.21 0.79 -5.08
CA LYS A 82 -8.01 0.54 -6.28
C LYS A 82 -9.50 0.45 -5.90
N VAL A 83 -10.38 0.52 -6.91
CA VAL A 83 -11.85 0.51 -6.70
C VAL A 83 -12.35 -0.80 -6.09
N ASP A 84 -11.63 -1.89 -6.31
CA ASP A 84 -11.91 -3.23 -5.74
C ASP A 84 -11.41 -3.40 -4.30
N GLY A 85 -10.79 -2.37 -3.71
CA GLY A 85 -10.22 -2.40 -2.37
C GLY A 85 -8.81 -3.01 -2.28
N SER A 86 -8.22 -3.43 -3.40
CA SER A 86 -6.82 -3.83 -3.47
C SER A 86 -5.88 -2.62 -3.49
N PHE A 87 -4.59 -2.85 -3.27
CA PHE A 87 -3.57 -1.82 -3.28
C PHE A 87 -2.53 -2.06 -4.38
N ALA A 88 -1.94 -0.98 -4.87
CA ALA A 88 -0.77 -1.02 -5.74
C ALA A 88 0.20 0.11 -5.41
N LEU A 89 1.47 -0.10 -5.74
CA LEU A 89 2.51 0.91 -5.66
C LEU A 89 2.61 1.65 -6.99
N LEU A 90 2.29 2.94 -6.99
CA LEU A 90 2.55 3.84 -8.11
C LEU A 90 4.01 4.29 -8.04
N ALA A 91 4.85 3.70 -8.88
CA ALA A 91 6.30 3.91 -8.89
C ALA A 91 6.72 5.12 -9.75
N ALA A 92 6.04 5.35 -10.88
CA ALA A 92 6.39 6.43 -11.80
C ALA A 92 5.14 7.00 -12.50
N LEU A 93 5.22 8.28 -12.85
CA LEU A 93 4.25 8.99 -13.70
C LEU A 93 5.03 9.69 -14.80
N SER A 94 4.74 9.39 -16.07
CA SER A 94 5.44 9.99 -17.20
C SER A 94 4.54 10.10 -18.43
N ALA A 95 4.42 11.29 -19.01
CA ALA A 95 3.70 11.55 -20.26
C ALA A 95 2.30 10.90 -20.35
N GLY A 96 1.51 10.99 -19.27
CA GLY A 96 0.16 10.40 -19.20
C GLY A 96 0.13 8.89 -18.96
N LYS A 97 1.30 8.25 -18.76
CA LYS A 97 1.43 6.86 -18.36
C LYS A 97 1.75 6.77 -16.87
N VAL A 98 1.29 5.68 -16.26
CA VAL A 98 1.53 5.35 -14.85
C VAL A 98 2.22 3.99 -14.79
N LEU A 99 3.20 3.85 -13.89
CA LEU A 99 3.84 2.56 -13.61
C LEU A 99 3.32 2.05 -12.28
N LEU A 100 2.53 0.98 -12.32
CA LEU A 100 1.97 0.31 -11.15
C LEU A 100 2.72 -0.99 -10.88
N GLN A 101 2.86 -1.32 -9.60
CA GLN A 101 3.42 -2.58 -9.13
C GLN A 101 2.54 -3.12 -8.00
N ASP A 102 2.05 -4.34 -8.13
CA ASP A 102 1.30 -5.09 -7.11
C ASP A 102 1.81 -6.53 -6.99
#